data_AF-N8XDQ7-F1
#
_entry.id   AF-N8XDQ7-F1
#
_cell.length_a   1.000
_cell.length_b   1.000
_cell.length_c   1.000
_cell.angle_alpha   90.00
_cell.angle_beta   90.00
_cell.angle_gamma   90.00
#
_symmetry.space_group_name_H-M   'P 1'
#
loop_
_entity.id
_entity.type
_entity.pdbx_description
1 polymer ?
#
loop_
_entity_poly.entity_id
_entity_poly.type
_entity_poly.pdbx_seq_one_letter_code
_entity_poly.pdbx_strand_id
1 'polypeptide(L)' 'MPNTPLTLEQRIKELEHQLVNTQQKAEFFESVVDVLERDYGVSIIEKPRGKSSGKSKKRG' A
#
# COMPACT_ATOMS: atom_id res chain seq x y z
N MET A 1 16.15 -15.56 30.37
CA MET A 1 15.87 -14.14 30.66
C MET A 1 14.39 -13.90 30.43
N PRO A 2 13.66 -13.30 31.39
CA PRO A 2 12.21 -13.35 31.41
C PRO A 2 11.64 -12.53 30.25
N ASN A 3 10.92 -13.22 29.37
CA ASN A 3 10.04 -12.66 28.35
C ASN A 3 8.83 -12.08 29.09
N THR A 4 9.00 -10.93 29.74
CA THR A 4 7.88 -10.22 30.37
C THR A 4 6.99 -9.71 29.24
N PRO A 5 5.71 -10.11 29.20
CA PRO A 5 4.81 -9.59 28.18
C PRO A 5 4.74 -8.08 28.36
N LEU A 6 5.04 -7.31 27.30
CA LEU A 6 4.78 -5.88 27.23
C LEU A 6 3.39 -5.65 27.81
N THR A 7 3.27 -4.68 28.72
CA THR A 7 1.96 -4.38 29.30
C THR A 7 0.99 -4.02 28.17
N LEU A 8 -0.28 -4.37 28.32
CA LEU A 8 -1.29 -4.13 27.28
C LEU A 8 -1.26 -2.68 26.77
N GLU A 9 -1.04 -1.73 27.69
CA GLU A 9 -0.85 -0.30 27.42
C GLU A 9 0.34 0.00 26.51
N GLN A 10 1.49 -0.66 26.69
CA GLN A 10 2.67 -0.46 25.84
C GLN A 10 2.40 -0.92 24.41
N ARG A 11 1.68 -2.05 24.27
CA ARG A 11 1.32 -2.58 22.95
C ARG A 11 0.27 -1.71 22.26
N ILE A 12 -0.71 -1.18 23.00
CA ILE A 12 -1.70 -0.25 22.45
C ILE A 12 -0.99 1.01 21.93
N LYS A 13 -0.11 1.62 22.72
CA LYS A 13 0.64 2.82 22.32
C LYS A 13 1.50 2.60 21.08
N GLU A 14 2.15 1.43 20.98
CA GLU A 14 2.91 1.07 19.79
C GLU A 14 2.00 0.95 18.56
N LEU A 15 0.85 0.29 18.70
CA LEU A 15 -0.12 0.14 17.62
C LEU A 15 -0.71 1.48 17.16
N GLU A 16 -1.04 2.38 18.09
CA GLU A 16 -1.51 3.73 17.78
C GLU A 16 -0.46 4.51 16.97
N HIS A 17 0.81 4.43 17.38
CA HIS A 17 1.90 5.05 16.64
C HIS A 17 2.07 4.45 15.25
N GLN A 18 1.94 3.13 15.09
CA GLN A 18 1.95 2.48 13.77
C GLN A 18 0.78 2.95 12.90
N LEU A 19 -0.41 3.12 13.49
CA LEU A 19 -1.61 3.59 12.79
C LEU A 19 -1.40 5.00 12.24
N VAL A 20 -0.95 5.94 13.07
CA VAL A 20 -0.64 7.32 12.67
C VAL A 20 0.40 7.35 11.54
N ASN A 21 1.50 6.60 11.70
CA ASN A 21 2.53 6.52 10.68
C ASN A 21 2.02 5.92 9.36
N THR A 22 1.13 4.92 9.43
CA THR A 22 0.55 4.29 8.25
C THR A 22 -0.38 5.25 7.52
N GLN A 23 -1.21 5.98 8.26
CA GLN A 23 -2.11 6.98 7.69
C GLN A 23 -1.34 8.12 7.03
N GLN A 24 -0.32 8.67 7.69
CA GLN A 24 0.53 9.72 7.11
C GLN A 24 1.24 9.25 5.83
N LYS A 25 1.71 7.99 5.81
CA LYS A 25 2.30 7.41 4.59
C LYS A 25 1.27 7.24 3.48
N ALA A 26 0.07 6.78 3.80
CA ALA A 26 -1.00 6.59 2.82
C ALA A 26 -1.37 7.93 2.15
N GLU A 27 -1.58 8.99 2.93
CA GLU A 27 -1.86 10.34 2.42
C GLU A 27 -0.72 10.85 1.52
N PHE A 28 0.53 10.63 1.95
CA PHE A 28 1.68 10.97 1.12
C PHE A 28 1.69 10.21 -0.21
N PHE A 29 1.44 8.89 -0.21
CA PHE A 29 1.41 8.10 -1.44
C PHE A 29 0.29 8.52 -2.37
N GLU A 30 -0.90 8.82 -1.85
CA GLU A 30 -2.02 9.34 -2.63
C GLU A 30 -1.63 10.64 -3.34
N SER A 31 -0.99 11.58 -2.62
CA SER A 31 -0.52 12.83 -3.22
C SER A 31 0.52 12.62 -4.33
N VAL A 32 1.44 11.67 -4.16
CA VAL A 32 2.46 11.36 -5.17
C VAL A 32 1.82 10.71 -6.40
N VAL A 33 0.86 9.81 -6.22
CA VAL A 33 0.11 9.19 -7.31
C VAL A 33 -0.66 10.26 -8.10
N ASP A 34 -1.34 11.17 -7.41
CA ASP A 34 -2.06 12.28 -8.02
C ASP A 34 -1.15 13.16 -8.91
N VAL A 35 0.05 13.49 -8.43
CA VAL A 35 1.04 14.26 -9.21
C VAL A 35 1.50 13.47 -10.44
N LEU A 36 1.78 12.17 -10.30
CA LEU A 36 2.21 11.32 -11.41
C LEU A 36 1.12 11.19 -12.49
N GLU A 37 -0.15 11.13 -12.08
CA GLU A 37 -1.27 11.09 -13.01
C GLU A 37 -1.48 12.45 -13.70
N ARG A 38 -1.50 13.55 -12.94
CA ARG A 38 -1.78 14.90 -13.47
C ARG A 38 -0.66 15.45 -14.35
N ASP A 39 0.59 15.36 -13.90
CA ASP A 39 1.71 16.06 -14.54
C ASP A 39 2.45 15.18 -15.56
N TYR A 40 2.39 13.86 -15.38
CA TYR A 40 3.12 12.91 -16.23
C TYR A 40 2.21 11.94 -16.98
N GLY A 41 0.89 11.94 -16.73
CA GLY A 41 -0.06 11.03 -17.39
C GLY A 41 0.17 9.55 -17.03
N VAL A 42 0.89 9.27 -15.95
CA VAL A 42 1.25 7.91 -15.53
C VAL A 42 0.12 7.33 -14.68
N SER A 43 -0.62 6.37 -15.23
CA SER A 43 -1.64 5.63 -14.48
C SER A 43 -1.02 4.42 -13.76
N ILE A 44 -0.87 4.53 -12.43
CA ILE A 44 -0.46 3.42 -11.57
C ILE A 44 -1.71 2.65 -11.15
N ILE A 45 -2.30 1.91 -12.09
CA ILE A 45 -3.32 0.92 -11.77
C ILE A 45 -2.65 -0.32 -11.17
N GLU A 46 -3.12 -0.75 -9.99
CA GLU A 46 -2.74 -2.07 -9.46
C GLU A 46 -3.27 -3.11 -10.45
N LYS A 47 -2.36 -3.71 -11.23
CA LYS A 47 -2.75 -4.76 -12.18
C LYS A 47 -3.43 -5.87 -11.38
N PRO A 48 -4.64 -6.30 -11.75
CA PRO A 48 -5.33 -7.35 -11.03
C PRO A 48 -4.40 -8.57 -10.95
N ARG A 49 -4.26 -9.14 -9.74
CA ARG A 49 -3.35 -10.27 -9.46
C ARG A 49 -3.78 -11.59 -10.12
N GLY A 50 -4.63 -11.55 -11.14
CA GLY A 50 -5.21 -12.71 -11.80
C GLY A 50 -5.58 -12.45 -13.25
N LYS A 51 -5.10 -13.38 -14.10
CA LYS A 51 -5.27 -13.54 -15.56
C LYS A 51 -4.55 -12.50 -16.41
N SER A 52 -3.34 -12.87 -16.82
CA SER A 52 -2.77 -12.35 -18.06
C SER A 52 -3.77 -12.57 -19.20
N SER A 53 -4.10 -11.51 -19.93
CA SER A 53 -4.87 -11.63 -21.17
C SER A 53 -3.99 -12.32 -22.20
N GLY A 54 -4.08 -13.64 -22.28
CA GLY A 54 -3.48 -14.42 -23.35
C GLY A 54 -4.05 -13.94 -24.69
N LYS A 55 -3.25 -13.25 -25.48
CA LYS A 55 -3.61 -12.84 -26.83
C LYS A 55 -3.74 -14.10 -27.68
N SER A 56 -4.97 -14.60 -27.85
CA SER A 56 -5.25 -15.74 -28.73
C SER A 56 -4.87 -15.35 -30.16
N LYS A 57 -3.78 -15.93 -30.65
CA LYS A 57 -3.33 -15.86 -32.04
C LYS A 57 -4.43 -16.42 -32.94
N LYS A 58 -5.20 -15.57 -33.61
CA LYS A 58 -6.02 -16.03 -34.73
C LYS A 58 -5.09 -16.19 -35.94
N ARG A 59 -4.93 -17.44 -36.37
CA ARG A 59 -4.40 -17.78 -37.69
C ARG A 59 -5.43 -17.33 -38.73
N GLY A 60 -4.96 -16.64 -39.76
CA GLY A 60 -5.65 -16.29 -40.99
C GLY A 60 -4.57 -16.07 -42.03
#